data_AF-A0AAW1C6C4-F1
#
_entry.id   AF-A0AAW1C6C4-F1
#
_cell.length_a   1.000
_cell.length_b   1.000
_cell.length_c   1.000
_cell.angle_alpha   90.00
_cell.angle_beta   90.00
_cell.angle_gamma   90.00
#
_symmetry.space_group_name_H-M   'P 1'
#
loop_
_entity.id
_entity.type
_entity.pdbx_description
1 polymer ?
#
loop_
_entity_poly.entity_id
_entity_poly.type
_entity_poly.pdbx_seq_one_letter_code
_entity_poly.pdbx_strand_id
1 'polypeptide(L)'
;MRKLYWFTVEFGLCKQNGIIKAYGAGLLSSYGELIHSLSDEPELRDFDPDVTAMQPYQDQTYQPVYFVSESFNDAKAKLRVYAAHIKRPFSVKYDPYTYSIELLDRPQKICHSLANVCDELHSLIDALNIIS
;
A
#
# COMPACT_ATOMS: atom_id res chain seq x y z
N MET A 1 2.32 -10.55 -4.44
CA MET A 1 3.12 -9.32 -4.22
C MET A 1 3.58 -8.64 -5.51
N ARG A 2 4.28 -9.30 -6.46
CA ARG A 2 4.73 -8.62 -7.70
C ARG A 2 3.59 -8.00 -8.53
N LYS A 3 2.51 -8.74 -8.75
CA LYS A 3 1.30 -8.22 -9.44
C LYS A 3 0.66 -7.05 -8.70
N LEU A 4 0.58 -7.12 -7.37
CA LEU A 4 0.07 -6.02 -6.55
C LEU A 4 0.91 -4.76 -6.72
N TYR A 5 2.23 -4.89 -6.74
CA TYR A 5 3.12 -3.77 -7.04
C TYR A 5 2.88 -3.20 -8.43
N TRP A 6 2.78 -4.06 -9.46
CA TRP A 6 2.49 -3.65 -10.83
C TRP A 6 1.19 -2.83 -10.93
N PHE A 7 0.10 -3.34 -10.38
CA PHE A 7 -1.21 -2.69 -10.48
C PHE A 7 -1.45 -1.57 -9.46
N THR A 8 -0.47 -1.26 -8.61
CA THR A 8 -0.57 -0.13 -7.67
C THR A 8 0.55 0.86 -7.91
N VAL A 9 1.80 0.50 -7.61
CA VAL A 9 2.93 1.42 -7.69
C VAL A 9 3.31 1.75 -9.13
N GLU A 10 3.18 0.81 -10.08
CA GLU A 10 3.53 1.07 -11.49
C GLU A 10 2.35 1.63 -12.29
N PHE A 11 1.16 1.01 -12.17
CA PHE A 11 -0.02 1.33 -12.99
C PHE A 11 -1.29 1.55 -12.15
N GLY A 12 -1.15 2.06 -10.93
CA GLY A 12 -2.29 2.34 -10.06
C GLY A 12 -3.01 3.65 -10.35
N LEU A 13 -4.32 3.62 -10.19
CA LEU A 13 -5.20 4.79 -10.20
C LEU A 13 -5.80 5.02 -8.82
N CYS A 14 -6.10 6.27 -8.49
CA CYS A 14 -6.79 6.62 -7.26
C CYS A 14 -7.96 7.56 -7.52
N LYS A 15 -8.92 7.56 -6.60
CA LYS A 15 -10.03 8.50 -6.60
C LYS A 15 -9.71 9.67 -5.70
N GLN A 16 -9.83 10.88 -6.22
CA GLN A 16 -9.64 12.12 -5.46
C GLN A 16 -10.81 13.05 -5.76
N ASN A 17 -11.61 13.36 -4.73
CA ASN A 17 -12.80 14.22 -4.86
C ASN A 17 -13.78 13.73 -5.95
N GLY A 18 -13.96 12.41 -6.06
CA GLY A 18 -14.82 11.80 -7.07
C GLY A 18 -14.20 11.68 -8.47
N ILE A 19 -12.99 12.20 -8.69
CA ILE A 19 -12.29 12.17 -9.97
C ILE A 19 -11.19 11.11 -9.92
N ILE A 20 -11.10 10.29 -10.96
CA ILE A 20 -10.03 9.29 -11.11
C ILE A 20 -8.75 9.98 -11.56
N LYS A 21 -7.63 9.64 -10.93
CA LYS A 21 -6.30 10.17 -11.23
C LYS A 21 -5.27 9.06 -11.24
N ALA A 22 -4.25 9.22 -12.08
CA ALA A 22 -3.10 8.34 -12.08
C ALA A 22 -2.12 8.68 -10.96
N TYR A 23 -1.58 7.66 -10.30
CA TYR A 23 -0.44 7.80 -9.39
C TYR A 23 0.68 6.81 -9.68
N GLY A 24 0.43 5.79 -10.51
CA GLY A 24 1.44 4.80 -10.89
C GLY A 24 2.64 5.43 -11.62
N ALA A 25 3.85 4.98 -11.29
CA ALA A 25 5.09 5.49 -11.87
C ALA A 25 5.15 5.29 -13.39
N GLY A 26 4.70 4.14 -13.89
CA GLY A 26 4.60 3.84 -15.32
C GLY A 26 3.63 4.77 -16.05
N LEU A 27 2.50 5.11 -15.43
CA LEU A 27 1.54 6.08 -15.97
C LEU A 27 2.15 7.48 -16.02
N LEU A 28 2.74 7.93 -14.92
CA LEU A 28 3.27 9.29 -14.80
C LEU A 28 4.51 9.55 -15.67
N SER A 29 5.19 8.49 -16.11
CA SER A 29 6.36 8.57 -16.99
C SER A 29 6.06 8.30 -18.47
N SER A 30 4.85 7.85 -18.82
CA SER A 30 4.45 7.54 -20.19
C SER A 30 3.25 8.39 -20.61
N TYR A 31 3.49 9.35 -21.51
CA TYR A 31 2.45 10.27 -21.98
C TYR A 31 1.24 9.54 -22.60
N GLY A 32 1.49 8.57 -23.48
CA GLY A 32 0.43 7.83 -24.15
C GLY A 32 -0.38 6.96 -23.19
N GLU A 33 0.30 6.27 -22.28
CA GLU A 33 -0.35 5.39 -21.31
C GLU A 33 -1.11 6.16 -20.24
N LEU A 34 -0.65 7.36 -19.88
CA LEU A 34 -1.40 8.26 -18.99
C LEU A 34 -2.76 8.64 -19.58
N ILE A 35 -2.79 9.04 -20.85
CA ILE A 35 -4.03 9.39 -21.55
C ILE A 35 -4.92 8.17 -21.67
N HIS A 36 -4.35 7.03 -22.06
CA HIS A 36 -5.06 5.76 -22.18
C HIS A 36 -5.73 5.36 -20.85
N SER A 37 -5.01 5.44 -19.73
CA SER A 37 -5.52 5.02 -18.41
C SER A 37 -6.71 5.84 -17.88
N LEU A 38 -6.93 7.03 -18.44
CA LEU A 38 -8.01 7.95 -18.06
C LEU A 38 -9.06 8.12 -19.16
N SER A 39 -8.97 7.34 -20.25
CA SER A 39 -9.97 7.29 -21.31
C SER A 39 -11.08 6.28 -20.97
N ASP A 40 -12.05 6.13 -21.88
CA ASP A 40 -13.11 5.12 -21.78
C ASP A 40 -12.68 3.76 -22.40
N GLU A 41 -11.43 3.62 -22.86
CA GLU A 41 -10.94 2.38 -23.49
C GLU A 41 -10.58 1.26 -22.50
N PRO A 42 -9.84 1.49 -21.40
CA PRO A 42 -9.49 0.43 -20.48
C PRO A 42 -10.61 0.13 -19.48
N GLU A 43 -10.61 -1.09 -18.95
CA GLU A 43 -11.50 -1.48 -17.86
C GLU A 43 -10.94 -0.99 -16.52
N LEU A 44 -11.73 -0.20 -15.79
CA LEU A 44 -11.38 0.27 -14.45
C LEU A 44 -12.10 -0.59 -13.40
N ARG A 45 -11.34 -1.17 -12.48
CA ARG A 45 -11.88 -2.01 -11.39
C ARG A 45 -11.48 -1.43 -10.03
N ASP A 46 -12.29 -1.70 -9.01
CA ASP A 46 -11.91 -1.36 -7.64
C ASP A 46 -10.70 -2.16 -7.19
N PHE A 47 -9.79 -1.50 -6.46
CA PHE A 47 -8.64 -2.17 -5.89
C PHE A 47 -9.06 -3.16 -4.79
N ASP A 48 -8.85 -4.44 -5.09
CA ASP A 48 -8.98 -5.59 -4.20
C ASP A 48 -7.70 -6.43 -4.31
N PRO A 49 -6.88 -6.52 -3.24
CA PRO A 49 -5.63 -7.25 -3.28
C PRO A 49 -5.75 -8.72 -3.71
N ASP A 50 -6.84 -9.41 -3.36
CA ASP A 50 -7.00 -10.83 -3.70
C ASP A 50 -7.24 -11.01 -5.21
N VAL A 51 -8.05 -10.12 -5.80
CA VAL A 51 -8.32 -10.09 -7.25
C VAL A 51 -7.10 -9.58 -8.02
N THR A 52 -6.52 -8.46 -7.60
CA THR A 52 -5.37 -7.82 -8.25
C THR A 52 -4.13 -8.73 -8.22
N ALA A 53 -3.94 -9.51 -7.15
CA ALA A 53 -2.83 -10.47 -7.08
C ALA A 53 -2.95 -11.62 -8.09
N MET A 54 -4.14 -11.87 -8.65
CA MET A 54 -4.38 -12.91 -9.64
C MET A 54 -4.41 -12.37 -11.07
N GLN A 55 -4.71 -11.09 -11.27
CA GLN A 55 -4.81 -10.45 -12.58
C GLN A 55 -3.54 -10.69 -13.45
N PRO A 56 -3.69 -11.24 -14.67
CA PRO A 56 -2.61 -11.32 -15.64
C PRO A 56 -2.31 -9.94 -16.24
N TYR A 57 -1.06 -9.72 -16.62
CA TYR A 57 -0.58 -8.48 -17.25
C TYR A 57 0.53 -8.78 -18.27
N GLN A 58 0.83 -7.79 -19.11
CA GLN A 58 1.92 -7.81 -20.07
C GLN A 58 2.51 -6.40 -20.22
N ASP A 59 3.73 -6.31 -20.71
CA ASP A 59 4.56 -5.08 -20.74
C ASP A 59 4.76 -4.50 -22.15
N GLN A 60 4.19 -5.11 -23.19
CA GLN A 60 4.41 -4.71 -24.59
C GLN A 60 3.44 -3.64 -25.09
N THR A 61 2.22 -3.63 -24.56
CA THR A 61 1.14 -2.69 -24.93
C THR A 61 0.46 -2.14 -23.68
N TYR A 62 -0.37 -1.13 -23.86
CA TYR A 62 -1.07 -0.47 -22.76
C TYR A 62 -1.94 -1.45 -21.97
N GLN A 63 -2.05 -1.21 -20.66
CA GLN A 63 -2.82 -2.12 -19.82
C GLN A 63 -4.32 -2.06 -20.20
N PRO A 64 -4.96 -3.23 -20.39
CA PRO A 64 -6.40 -3.29 -20.64
C PRO A 64 -7.23 -3.12 -19.36
N VAL A 65 -6.60 -3.30 -18.18
CA VAL A 65 -7.26 -3.24 -16.88
C VAL A 65 -6.41 -2.41 -15.92
N TYR A 66 -7.03 -1.44 -15.25
CA TYR A 66 -6.42 -0.67 -14.16
C TYR A 66 -7.23 -0.82 -12.87
N PHE A 67 -6.56 -0.71 -11.73
CA PHE A 67 -7.20 -0.78 -10.42
C PHE A 67 -7.24 0.58 -9.76
N VAL A 68 -8.43 0.96 -9.29
CA VAL A 68 -8.72 2.25 -8.66
C VAL A 68 -8.80 2.08 -7.15
N SER A 69 -7.94 2.79 -6.44
CA SER A 69 -7.96 2.88 -4.97
C SER A 69 -8.80 4.08 -4.53
N GLU A 70 -9.72 3.89 -3.57
CA GLU A 70 -10.51 5.00 -3.01
C GLU A 70 -9.63 6.00 -2.26
N SER A 71 -8.60 5.52 -1.55
CA SER A 71 -7.54 6.34 -0.98
C SER A 71 -6.29 5.49 -0.71
N PHE A 72 -5.14 6.13 -0.51
CA PHE A 72 -3.94 5.40 -0.08
C PHE A 72 -4.10 4.74 1.29
N ASN A 73 -4.91 5.32 2.18
CA ASN A 73 -5.21 4.73 3.48
C ASN A 73 -6.03 3.45 3.34
N ASP A 74 -7.07 3.46 2.50
CA ASP A 74 -7.86 2.27 2.17
C ASP A 74 -7.00 1.19 1.52
N ALA A 75 -6.21 1.54 0.49
CA ALA A 75 -5.31 0.61 -0.17
C ALA A 75 -4.29 -0.01 0.80
N LYS A 76 -3.70 0.80 1.69
CA LYS A 76 -2.78 0.33 2.75
C LYS A 76 -3.48 -0.63 3.72
N ALA A 77 -4.72 -0.34 4.12
CA ALA A 77 -5.49 -1.20 5.01
C ALA A 77 -5.80 -2.55 4.35
N LYS A 78 -6.31 -2.54 3.11
CA LYS A 78 -6.56 -3.74 2.30
C LYS A 78 -5.29 -4.59 2.12
N LEU A 79 -4.16 -3.95 1.78
CA LEU A 79 -2.87 -4.63 1.66
C LEU A 79 -2.38 -5.25 2.98
N ARG A 80 -2.63 -4.61 4.13
CA ARG A 80 -2.31 -5.18 5.44
C ARG A 80 -3.11 -6.46 5.71
N VAL A 81 -4.41 -6.45 5.41
CA VAL A 81 -5.28 -7.63 5.55
C VAL A 81 -4.81 -8.74 4.62
N TYR A 82 -4.54 -8.43 3.35
CA TYR A 82 -3.98 -9.39 2.40
C TYR A 82 -2.64 -9.98 2.89
N ALA A 83 -1.73 -9.13 3.36
CA ALA A 83 -0.42 -9.57 3.86
C ALA A 83 -0.50 -10.45 5.12
N ALA A 84 -1.57 -10.34 5.91
CA ALA A 84 -1.81 -11.19 7.08
C ALA A 84 -2.14 -12.64 6.68
N HIS A 85 -2.71 -12.87 5.49
CA HIS A 85 -3.02 -14.21 4.96
C HIS A 85 -1.81 -14.90 4.32
N ILE A 86 -0.70 -14.18 4.10
CA ILE A 86 0.53 -14.77 3.58
C ILE A 86 1.09 -15.71 4.64
N LYS A 87 1.21 -17.00 4.31
CA LYS A 87 1.79 -18.01 5.20
C LYS A 87 3.25 -17.67 5.53
N ARG A 88 3.50 -17.27 6.77
CA ARG A 88 4.85 -17.02 7.31
C ARG A 88 4.88 -17.37 8.80
N PRO A 89 5.98 -17.96 9.31
CA PRO A 89 6.07 -18.37 10.71
C PRO A 89 6.39 -17.21 11.68
N PHE A 90 6.57 -15.99 11.17
CA PHE A 90 6.92 -14.80 11.94
C PHE A 90 6.30 -13.55 11.31
N SER A 91 6.21 -12.47 12.07
CA SER A 91 5.96 -11.12 11.52
C SER A 91 7.25 -10.30 11.52
N VAL A 92 7.21 -9.14 10.86
CA VAL A 92 8.36 -8.23 10.77
C VAL A 92 7.92 -6.82 11.13
N LYS A 93 8.83 -6.06 11.75
CA LYS A 93 8.69 -4.63 12.00
C LYS A 93 9.93 -3.93 11.47
N TYR A 94 9.73 -2.78 10.84
CA TYR A 94 10.83 -1.92 10.42
C TYR A 94 11.27 -1.04 11.59
N ASP A 95 12.57 -1.02 11.88
CA ASP A 95 13.18 -0.11 12.83
C ASP A 95 13.79 1.09 12.07
N PRO A 96 13.20 2.30 12.20
CA PRO A 96 13.68 3.48 11.49
C PRO A 96 15.00 4.04 12.05
N TYR A 97 15.40 3.69 13.27
CA TYR A 97 16.62 4.23 13.89
C TYR A 97 17.87 3.49 13.42
N THR A 98 17.75 2.18 13.23
CA THR A 98 18.85 1.32 12.78
C THR A 98 18.76 0.95 11.31
N TYR A 99 17.71 1.40 10.60
CA TYR A 99 17.41 1.02 9.21
C TYR A 99 17.38 -0.50 9.02
N SER A 100 16.84 -1.23 10.00
CA SER A 100 16.86 -2.69 10.04
C SER A 100 15.46 -3.30 10.14
N ILE A 101 15.38 -4.63 9.95
CA ILE A 101 14.14 -5.40 10.08
C ILE A 101 14.21 -6.23 11.35
N GLU A 102 13.30 -5.95 12.29
CA GLU A 102 13.11 -6.76 13.49
C GLU A 102 12.15 -7.92 13.18
N LEU A 103 12.61 -9.15 13.43
CA LEU A 103 11.75 -10.33 13.36
C LEU A 103 10.93 -10.46 14.65
N LEU A 104 9.61 -10.41 14.53
CA LEU A 104 8.67 -10.63 15.63
C LEU A 104 8.28 -12.12 15.66
N ASP A 105 9.20 -12.94 16.15
CA ASP A 105 9.12 -14.40 16.21
C ASP A 105 9.05 -14.96 17.64
N ARG A 106 9.27 -14.11 18.66
CA ARG A 106 9.32 -14.48 20.09
C ARG A 106 8.58 -13.46 20.94
N PRO A 107 7.92 -13.89 22.04
CA PRO A 107 7.21 -12.97 22.95
C PRO A 107 8.08 -11.82 23.46
N GLN A 108 9.35 -12.07 23.77
CA GLN A 108 10.29 -11.06 24.27
C GLN A 108 10.48 -9.88 23.30
N LYS A 109 10.64 -10.18 22.00
CA LYS A 109 10.79 -9.14 20.97
C LYS A 109 9.49 -8.37 20.76
N ILE A 110 8.36 -9.06 20.81
CA ILE A 110 7.04 -8.42 20.74
C ILE A 110 6.85 -7.46 21.92
N CYS A 111 7.17 -7.88 23.15
CA CYS A 111 7.09 -7.03 24.34
C CYS A 111 8.01 -5.82 24.24
N HIS A 112 9.25 -5.98 23.77
CA HIS A 112 10.17 -4.86 23.54
C HIS A 112 9.58 -3.87 22.53
N SER A 113 9.09 -4.37 21.40
CA SER A 113 8.46 -3.54 20.38
C SER A 113 7.18 -2.84 20.86
N LEU A 114 6.44 -3.44 21.80
CA LEU A 114 5.26 -2.84 22.44
C LEU A 114 5.66 -1.74 23.43
N ALA A 115 6.72 -1.94 24.22
CA ALA A 115 7.23 -0.91 25.14
C ALA A 115 7.56 0.39 24.40
N ASN A 116 8.21 0.29 23.23
CA ASN A 116 8.54 1.47 22.41
C ASN A 116 7.26 2.23 21.97
N VAL A 117 6.18 1.51 21.64
CA VAL A 117 4.88 2.14 21.31
C VAL A 117 4.25 2.79 22.53
N CYS A 118 4.41 2.21 23.73
CA CYS A 118 3.96 2.83 24.97
C CYS A 118 4.70 4.15 25.26
N ASP A 119 6.00 4.22 25.00
CA ASP A 119 6.79 5.45 25.17
C ASP A 119 6.36 6.55 24.17
N GLU A 120 6.02 6.18 22.94
CA GLU A 120 5.41 7.10 21.96
C GLU A 120 4.06 7.63 22.47
N LEU A 121 3.21 6.77 23.04
CA LEU A 121 1.92 7.18 23.61
C LEU A 121 2.09 8.12 24.81
N HIS A 122 3.04 7.87 25.72
CA HIS A 122 3.33 8.79 26.83
C HIS A 122 3.76 10.16 26.32
N SER A 123 4.63 10.21 25.31
CA SER A 123 5.08 11.46 24.71
C SER A 123 3.92 12.28 24.11
N LEU A 124 2.94 11.60 23.51
CA LEU A 124 1.73 12.26 22.99
C LEU A 124 0.81 12.77 24.12
N ILE A 125 0.69 12.03 25.22
CA ILE A 125 -0.07 12.47 26.41
C ILE A 125 0.56 13.72 27.02
N ASP A 126 1.88 13.73 27.18
CA ASP A 126 2.61 14.89 27.71
C ASP A 126 2.42 16.12 26.81
N ALA A 127 2.51 15.95 25.49
CA ALA A 127 2.25 17.02 24.53
C ALA A 127 0.82 17.57 24.65
N LEU A 128 -0.19 16.71 24.84
CA LEU A 128 -1.58 17.13 25.05
C LEU A 128 -1.75 17.94 26.33
N ASN A 129 -1.09 17.54 27.42
CA ASN A 129 -1.14 18.25 28.70
C ASN A 129 -0.46 19.62 28.67
N ILE A 130 0.48 19.85 27.75
CA ILE A 130 1.13 21.16 27.56
C ILE A 130 0.21 22.13 26.80
N ILE A 131 -0.60 21.61 25.87
CA ILE A 131 -1.46 22.40 24.97
C ILE A 131 -2.84 22.66 25.59
N SER A 132 -3.29 21.80 26.51
CA SER A 132 -4.56 21.93 27.23
C SER A 132 -4.44 22.84 28.45
#